data_AF-A0A1H9EU73-F1
#
_entry.id   AF-A0A1H9EU73-F1
#
_cell.length_a   1.000
_cell.length_b   1.000
_cell.length_c   1.000
_cell.angle_alpha   90.00
_cell.angle_beta   90.00
_cell.angle_gamma   90.00
#
_symmetry.space_group_name_H-M   'P 1'
#
loop_
_entity.id
_entity.type
_entity.pdbx_description
1 polymer ?
#
loop_
_entity_poly.entity_id
_entity_poly.type
_entity_poly.pdbx_seq_one_letter_code
_entity_poly.pdbx_strand_id
1 'polypeptide(L)'
;MKAMMIKIAFLLLLASPVAHSEWVGVKTLDAEACRVLVQAGEILSMSDLMRLVSTLSEGKIIDTHLLQKEQLYIYEMEIAAPDGMVSMLYVDARNGDVVDPVALQRKE
;
A
#
# COMPACT_ATOMS: atom_id res chain seq x y z
N MET A 1 -20.94 6.56 62.40
CA MET A 1 -21.32 7.54 61.37
C MET A 1 -21.48 6.82 60.04
N LYS A 2 -22.73 6.80 59.53
CA LYS A 2 -23.24 6.43 58.18
C LYS A 2 -22.50 5.37 57.37
N ALA A 3 -23.16 4.21 57.24
CA ALA A 3 -23.09 3.33 56.09
C ALA A 3 -23.61 4.04 54.82
N MET A 4 -23.00 3.75 53.66
CA MET A 4 -23.55 4.03 52.32
C MET A 4 -22.88 3.06 51.33
N MET A 5 -23.38 1.83 51.20
CA MET A 5 -24.21 1.36 50.08
C MET A 5 -23.65 1.66 48.66
N ILE A 6 -23.05 0.62 48.06
CA ILE A 6 -23.31 0.05 46.71
C ILE A 6 -23.67 1.05 45.60
N LYS A 7 -22.86 1.09 44.52
CA LYS A 7 -23.28 0.81 43.12
C LYS A 7 -22.08 0.28 42.31
N ILE A 8 -22.14 -1.00 41.97
CA ILE A 8 -21.38 -1.58 40.85
C ILE A 8 -21.92 -0.91 39.59
N ALA A 9 -21.07 -0.14 38.90
CA ALA A 9 -21.36 0.33 37.55
C ALA A 9 -20.58 -0.55 36.57
N PHE A 10 -21.34 -1.36 35.83
CA PHE A 10 -20.90 -2.04 34.61
C PHE A 10 -20.27 -1.00 33.67
N LEU A 11 -18.98 -1.12 33.38
CA LEU A 11 -18.34 -0.39 32.27
C LEU A 11 -17.97 -1.42 31.20
N LEU A 12 -18.97 -1.83 30.42
CA LEU A 12 -18.82 -2.45 29.10
C LEU A 12 -18.85 -1.30 28.09
N LEU A 13 -17.73 -1.04 27.37
CA LEU A 13 -17.57 -0.34 26.07
C LEU A 13 -16.12 0.18 26.02
N LEU A 14 -15.23 -0.09 25.05
CA LEU A 14 -15.31 -0.67 23.71
C LEU A 14 -13.99 -1.44 23.50
N ALA A 15 -14.04 -2.74 23.28
CA ALA A 15 -12.99 -3.39 22.51
C ALA A 15 -13.21 -2.95 21.07
N SER A 16 -12.68 -1.78 20.69
CA SER A 16 -12.60 -1.42 19.28
C SER A 16 -11.78 -2.53 18.63
N PRO A 17 -12.32 -3.31 17.66
CA PRO A 17 -11.42 -3.97 16.75
C PRO A 17 -10.63 -2.83 16.13
N VAL A 18 -9.33 -2.77 16.44
CA VAL A 18 -8.44 -1.90 15.70
C VAL A 18 -8.64 -2.37 14.28
N ALA A 19 -9.32 -1.55 13.48
CA ALA A 19 -9.37 -1.72 12.05
C ALA A 19 -7.95 -1.46 11.56
N HIS A 20 -7.04 -2.40 11.81
CA HIS A 20 -5.97 -2.66 10.89
C HIS A 20 -6.73 -2.96 9.61
N SER A 21 -6.76 -1.98 8.70
CA SER A 21 -7.09 -2.24 7.32
C SER A 21 -6.02 -3.21 6.84
N GLU A 22 -6.17 -4.49 7.12
CA GLU A 22 -5.51 -5.53 6.37
C GLU A 22 -6.19 -5.49 5.01
N TRP A 23 -5.42 -5.13 3.99
CA TRP A 23 -5.92 -5.03 2.63
C TRP A 23 -6.26 -6.43 2.14
N VAL A 24 -7.49 -6.87 2.40
CA VAL A 24 -7.94 -8.23 2.11
C VAL A 24 -7.74 -8.53 0.63
N GLY A 25 -6.97 -9.59 0.34
CA GLY A 25 -6.71 -10.07 -1.01
C GLY A 25 -5.54 -9.39 -1.72
N VAL A 26 -4.90 -8.40 -1.11
CA VAL A 26 -3.68 -7.79 -1.65
C VAL A 26 -2.47 -8.60 -1.20
N LYS A 27 -1.60 -8.94 -2.14
CA LYS A 27 -0.38 -9.70 -1.92
C LYS A 27 0.82 -8.90 -2.39
N THR A 28 1.88 -8.85 -1.60
CA THR A 28 3.19 -8.39 -2.08
C THR A 28 3.86 -9.55 -2.79
N LEU A 29 4.28 -9.32 -4.04
CA LEU A 29 4.99 -10.30 -4.84
C LEU A 29 6.50 -10.19 -4.63
N ASP A 30 7.16 -11.35 -4.62
CA ASP A 30 8.61 -11.42 -4.53
C ASP A 30 9.29 -11.16 -5.89
N ALA A 31 10.63 -11.11 -5.87
CA ALA A 31 11.42 -10.84 -7.07
C ALA A 31 11.30 -11.94 -8.15
N GLU A 32 11.00 -13.18 -7.76
CA GLU A 32 10.81 -14.29 -8.70
C GLU A 32 9.52 -14.10 -9.49
N ALA A 33 8.41 -13.85 -8.80
CA ALA A 33 7.13 -13.57 -9.41
C ALA A 33 7.18 -12.31 -10.30
N CYS A 34 7.85 -11.24 -9.83
CA CYS A 34 8.09 -10.05 -10.65
C CYS A 34 8.81 -10.39 -11.96
N ARG A 35 9.87 -11.20 -11.88
CA ARG A 35 10.67 -11.57 -13.06
C ARG A 35 9.84 -12.34 -14.08
N VAL A 36 9.02 -13.29 -13.63
CA VAL A 36 8.13 -14.05 -14.51
C VAL A 36 7.15 -13.13 -15.23
N LEU A 37 6.54 -12.17 -14.53
CA LEU A 37 5.59 -11.22 -15.12
C LEU A 37 6.25 -10.31 -16.17
N VAL A 38 7.46 -9.81 -15.90
CA VAL A 38 8.23 -9.02 -16.87
C VAL A 38 8.58 -9.85 -18.11
N GLN A 39 9.04 -11.09 -17.91
CA GLN A 39 9.39 -12.00 -19.02
C GLN A 39 8.19 -12.35 -19.89
N ALA A 40 7.00 -12.45 -19.29
CA ALA A 40 5.75 -12.66 -19.99
C ALA A 40 5.23 -11.41 -20.71
N GLY A 41 5.80 -10.22 -20.44
CA GLY A 41 5.31 -8.94 -20.97
C GLY A 41 4.02 -8.46 -20.30
N GLU A 42 3.66 -9.02 -19.15
CA GLU A 42 2.45 -8.66 -18.40
C GLU A 42 2.59 -7.34 -17.63
N ILE A 43 3.82 -6.98 -17.25
CA ILE A 43 4.16 -5.73 -16.59
C ILE A 43 5.44 -5.12 -17.19
N LEU A 44 5.61 -3.81 -17.03
CA LEU A 44 6.79 -3.06 -17.41
C LEU A 44 8.02 -3.54 -16.64
N SER A 45 9.19 -3.43 -17.28
CA SER A 45 10.46 -3.65 -16.60
C SER A 45 10.71 -2.54 -15.57
N MET A 46 11.45 -2.86 -14.50
CA MET A 46 11.85 -1.85 -13.52
C MET A 46 12.61 -0.68 -14.17
N SER A 47 13.43 -0.94 -15.19
CA SER A 47 14.15 0.11 -15.92
C SER A 47 13.23 1.08 -16.67
N ASP A 48 12.12 0.59 -17.23
CA ASP A 48 11.14 1.43 -17.90
C ASP A 48 10.29 2.20 -16.88
N LEU A 49 9.91 1.57 -15.77
CA LEU A 49 9.21 2.22 -14.68
C LEU A 49 10.03 3.36 -14.08
N MET A 50 11.33 3.15 -13.81
CA MET A 50 12.22 4.20 -13.29
C MET A 50 12.35 5.38 -14.26
N ARG A 51 12.40 5.11 -15.57
CA ARG A 51 12.42 6.18 -16.58
C ARG A 51 11.16 7.03 -16.49
N LEU A 52 10.00 6.41 -16.36
CA LEU A 52 8.74 7.11 -16.22
C LEU A 52 8.67 7.90 -14.90
N VAL A 53 9.01 7.27 -13.77
CA VAL A 53 8.92 7.90 -12.44
C VAL A 53 9.90 9.07 -12.28
N SER A 54 11.08 9.00 -12.90
CA SER A 54 12.04 10.12 -12.90
C SER A 54 11.49 11.41 -13.55
N THR A 55 10.42 11.30 -14.35
CA THR A 55 9.72 12.46 -14.93
C THR A 55 8.60 12.99 -14.03
N LEU A 56 8.15 12.19 -13.06
CA LEU A 56 6.99 12.49 -12.20
C LEU A 56 7.38 13.08 -10.84
N SER A 57 8.63 12.91 -10.43
CA SER A 57 9.09 13.29 -9.09
C SER A 57 10.54 13.79 -9.12
N GLU A 58 10.82 14.88 -8.40
CA GLU A 58 12.18 15.35 -8.12
C GLU A 58 12.84 14.58 -6.96
N GLY A 59 12.09 13.70 -6.28
CA GLY A 59 12.56 12.87 -5.19
C GLY A 59 13.31 11.61 -5.63
N LYS A 60 13.93 10.92 -4.67
CA LYS A 60 14.66 9.68 -4.90
C LYS A 60 13.84 8.48 -4.45
N ILE A 61 13.79 7.45 -5.28
CA ILE A 61 13.19 6.16 -4.92
C ILE A 61 14.10 5.49 -3.87
N ILE A 62 13.50 5.06 -2.77
CA ILE A 62 14.19 4.34 -1.69
C ILE A 62 13.87 2.84 -1.76
N ASP A 63 12.58 2.51 -1.92
CA ASP A 63 12.11 1.14 -1.97
C ASP A 63 10.93 1.00 -2.95
N THR A 64 10.69 -0.22 -3.41
CA THR A 64 9.60 -0.58 -4.30
C THR A 64 9.04 -1.96 -3.98
N HIS A 65 7.72 -2.08 -3.94
CA HIS A 65 7.02 -3.34 -3.82
C HIS A 65 6.02 -3.52 -4.96
N LEU A 66 5.94 -4.73 -5.52
CA LEU A 66 4.87 -5.08 -6.45
C LEU A 66 3.71 -5.67 -5.65
N LEU A 67 2.58 -4.98 -5.65
CA LEU A 67 1.34 -5.42 -5.03
C LEU A 67 0.43 -6.02 -6.09
N GLN A 68 -0.18 -7.17 -5.78
CA GLN A 68 -1.17 -7.81 -6.61
C GLN A 68 -2.50 -7.89 -5.88
N LYS A 69 -3.56 -7.48 -6.57
CA LYS A 69 -4.95 -7.81 -6.21
C LYS A 69 -5.65 -8.35 -7.43
N GLU A 70 -6.01 -9.63 -7.41
CA GLU A 70 -6.61 -10.30 -8.57
C GLU A 70 -5.75 -10.11 -9.84
N GLN A 71 -6.25 -9.35 -10.83
CA GLN A 71 -5.55 -9.02 -12.07
C GLN A 71 -4.92 -7.62 -12.07
N LEU A 72 -4.98 -6.90 -10.95
CA LEU A 72 -4.35 -5.60 -10.79
C LEU A 72 -2.93 -5.77 -10.22
N TYR A 73 -1.96 -5.13 -10.88
CA TYR A 73 -0.55 -5.11 -10.48
C TYR A 73 -0.14 -3.66 -10.27
N ILE A 74 0.18 -3.28 -9.03
CA ILE A 74 0.55 -1.91 -8.66
C ILE A 74 1.94 -1.93 -8.06
N TYR A 75 2.84 -1.09 -8.57
CA TYR A 75 4.05 -0.74 -7.86
C TYR A 75 3.74 0.31 -6.80
N GLU A 76 3.99 -0.04 -5.55
CA GLU A 76 4.10 0.90 -4.44
C GLU A 76 5.56 1.32 -4.32
N MET A 77 5.83 2.63 -4.37
CA MET A 77 7.18 3.19 -4.40
C MET A 77 7.35 4.22 -3.30
N GLU A 78 8.39 4.05 -2.48
CA GLU A 78 8.76 5.01 -1.44
C GLU A 78 9.69 6.08 -2.03
N ILE A 79 9.29 7.34 -1.96
CA ILE A 79 10.00 8.48 -2.53
C ILE A 79 10.43 9.44 -1.43
N ALA A 80 11.74 9.64 -1.27
CA ALA A 80 12.30 10.71 -0.44
C ALA A 80 12.44 12.02 -1.22
N ALA A 81 11.77 13.06 -0.73
CA ALA A 81 11.90 14.42 -1.20
C ALA A 81 13.19 15.10 -0.67
N PRO A 82 13.66 16.19 -1.31
CA PRO A 82 14.86 16.91 -0.87
C PRO A 82 14.80 17.48 0.55
N ASP A 83 13.59 17.74 1.06
CA ASP A 83 13.35 18.20 2.43
C ASP A 83 13.38 17.07 3.48
N GLY A 84 13.60 15.83 3.05
CA GLY A 84 13.65 14.65 3.89
C GLY A 84 12.27 14.01 4.16
N MET A 85 11.19 14.56 3.60
CA MET A 85 9.88 13.91 3.68
C MET A 85 9.82 12.69 2.77
N VAL A 86 9.12 11.66 3.24
CA VAL A 86 8.86 10.43 2.49
C VAL A 86 7.39 10.38 2.08
N SER A 87 7.13 10.04 0.83
CA SER A 87 5.79 9.85 0.28
C SER A 87 5.69 8.54 -0.50
N MET A 88 4.48 7.99 -0.58
CA MET A 88 4.19 6.78 -1.35
C MET A 88 3.63 7.19 -2.72
N LEU A 89 4.18 6.61 -3.78
CA LEU A 89 3.67 6.71 -5.14
C LEU A 89 3.16 5.33 -5.59
N TYR A 90 1.94 5.29 -6.11
CA TYR A 90 1.34 4.06 -6.63
C TYR A 90 1.24 4.15 -8.15
N VAL A 91 1.74 3.13 -8.84
CA VAL A 91 1.84 3.11 -10.30
C VAL A 91 1.29 1.78 -10.83
N ASP A 92 0.41 1.82 -11.83
CA ASP A 92 -0.02 0.59 -12.53
C ASP A 92 1.19 0.00 -13.27
N ALA A 93 1.51 -1.25 -12.92
CA ALA A 93 2.71 -1.91 -13.40
C ALA A 93 2.64 -2.25 -14.90
N ARG A 94 1.47 -2.22 -15.54
CA ARG A 94 1.30 -2.56 -16.96
C ARG A 94 1.58 -1.40 -17.89
N ASN A 95 1.23 -0.19 -17.47
CA ASN A 95 1.26 0.98 -18.35
C ASN A 95 2.02 2.18 -17.75
N GLY A 96 2.35 2.16 -16.46
CA GLY A 96 3.07 3.24 -15.79
C GLY A 96 2.18 4.39 -15.32
N ASP A 97 0.85 4.26 -15.37
CA ASP A 97 -0.04 5.33 -14.93
C ASP A 97 -0.01 5.46 -13.40
N VAL A 98 0.04 6.71 -12.91
CA VAL A 98 -0.13 6.97 -11.48
C VAL A 98 -1.57 6.69 -11.08
N VAL A 99 -1.76 5.89 -10.04
CA VAL A 99 -3.08 5.51 -9.53
C VAL A 99 -3.26 5.93 -8.08
N ASP A 100 -4.51 6.08 -7.66
CA ASP A 100 -4.84 6.26 -6.26
C ASP A 100 -4.74 4.90 -5.53
N PRO A 101 -4.17 4.82 -4.30
CA PRO A 101 -4.17 3.60 -3.49
C PRO A 101 -5.56 2.98 -3.29
N VAL A 102 -6.64 3.76 -3.38
CA VAL A 102 -8.03 3.26 -3.34
C VAL A 102 -8.32 2.26 -4.47
N ALA A 103 -7.55 2.27 -5.57
CA ALA A 103 -7.66 1.28 -6.64
C ALA A 103 -7.53 -0.16 -6.11
N LEU A 104 -6.72 -0.37 -5.07
CA LEU A 104 -6.54 -1.65 -4.40
C LEU A 104 -7.61 -1.96 -3.34
N GLN A 105 -8.48 -1.01 -3.00
CA GLN A 105 -9.54 -1.17 -1.97
C GLN A 105 -10.90 -1.58 -2.55
N ARG A 106 -11.12 -1.47 -3.85
CA ARG A 106 -12.40 -1.79 -4.49
C ARG A 106 -12.74 -3.28 -4.28
N LYS A 107 -13.86 -3.57 -3.60
CA LYS A 107 -14.51 -4.89 -3.64
C LYS A 107 -15.38 -4.90 -4.88
N GLU A 108 -15.20 -5.88 -5.77
CA GLU A 108 -16.21 -6.20 -6.77
C GLU A 108 -17.48 -6.76 -6.11
#